data_AF-A0A6N7WA58-F1
#
_entry.id   AF-A0A6N7WA58-F1
#
_cell.length_a   1.000
_cell.length_b   1.000
_cell.length_c   1.000
_cell.angle_alpha   90.00
_cell.angle_beta   90.00
_cell.angle_gamma   90.00
#
_symmetry.space_group_name_H-M   'P 1'
#
loop_
_entity.id
_entity.type
_entity.pdbx_description
1 polymer ?
#
loop_
_entity_poly.entity_id
_entity_poly.type
_entity_poly.pdbx_seq_one_letter_code
_entity_poly.pdbx_strand_id
1 'polypeptide(L)'
;MTRKKKQLLCEENLRHNEYYGMQDTFDNLYAASKNGEVFTDLMSIVLQRENILLAYRNIKKNTGSKTCGTDKLTIRDIGKCSPDEVVEKVRFIVNGSE
;
A
#
# COMPACT_ATOMS: atom_id res chain seq x y z
N MET A 1 -30.89 -30.68 3.47
CA MET A 1 -30.24 -29.54 4.15
C MET A 1 -29.45 -28.75 3.12
N THR A 2 -29.98 -27.62 2.67
CA THR A 2 -29.33 -26.76 1.68
C THR A 2 -28.17 -26.02 2.34
N ARG A 3 -26.92 -26.26 1.87
CA ARG A 3 -25.76 -25.43 2.20
C ARG A 3 -26.08 -24.01 1.74
N LYS A 4 -26.35 -23.09 2.67
CA LYS A 4 -26.35 -21.66 2.36
C LYS A 4 -24.98 -21.33 1.79
N LYS A 5 -24.92 -20.93 0.52
CA LYS A 5 -23.75 -20.27 -0.07
C LYS A 5 -23.48 -19.06 0.82
N LYS A 6 -22.37 -19.05 1.56
CA LYS A 6 -21.93 -17.87 2.32
C LYS A 6 -21.79 -16.76 1.28
N GLN A 7 -22.67 -15.76 1.31
CA GLN A 7 -22.50 -14.58 0.50
C GLN A 7 -21.12 -14.02 0.87
N LEU A 8 -20.26 -13.86 -0.14
CA LEU A 8 -19.00 -13.15 0.02
C LEU A 8 -19.36 -11.71 0.36
N LEU A 9 -19.54 -11.43 1.65
CA LEU A 9 -19.43 -10.08 2.17
C LEU A 9 -18.06 -9.61 1.70
N CYS A 10 -18.03 -8.63 0.78
CA CYS A 10 -16.85 -7.85 0.38
C CYS A 10 -15.82 -7.91 1.52
N GLU A 11 -14.77 -8.69 1.31
CA GLU A 11 -13.84 -9.01 2.39
C GLU A 11 -13.26 -7.69 2.88
N GLU A 12 -13.50 -7.33 4.15
CA GLU A 12 -13.02 -6.05 4.68
C GLU A 12 -11.51 -5.87 4.53
N ASN A 13 -10.78 -6.98 4.45
CA ASN A 13 -9.35 -7.05 4.20
C ASN A 13 -8.95 -6.54 2.80
N LEU A 14 -9.82 -6.69 1.79
CA LEU A 14 -9.56 -6.25 0.41
C LEU A 14 -10.03 -4.81 0.16
N ARG A 15 -10.89 -4.26 1.03
CA ARG A 15 -11.52 -2.95 0.85
C ARG A 15 -10.52 -1.80 0.63
N HIS A 16 -9.35 -1.86 1.28
CA HIS A 16 -8.32 -0.84 1.06
C HIS A 16 -7.65 -0.96 -0.32
N ASN A 17 -7.41 -2.18 -0.80
CA ASN A 17 -6.82 -2.41 -2.12
C ASN A 17 -7.78 -1.96 -3.22
N GLU A 18 -9.07 -2.25 -3.06
CA GLU A 18 -10.14 -1.77 -3.94
C GLU A 18 -10.22 -0.24 -3.93
N TYR A 19 -10.21 0.38 -2.75
CA TYR A 19 -10.29 1.85 -2.61
C TYR A 19 -9.15 2.58 -3.32
N TYR A 20 -7.93 2.04 -3.28
CA TYR A 20 -6.77 2.61 -3.95
C TYR A 20 -6.54 2.05 -5.37
N GLY A 21 -7.41 1.18 -5.89
CA GLY A 21 -7.27 0.62 -7.24
C GLY A 21 -6.04 -0.29 -7.43
N MET A 22 -5.53 -0.91 -6.36
CA MET A 22 -4.31 -1.74 -6.40
C MET A 22 -4.59 -3.24 -6.58
N GLN A 23 -5.86 -3.64 -6.57
CA GLN A 23 -6.25 -5.06 -6.65
C GLN A 23 -5.73 -5.71 -7.94
N ASP A 24 -6.06 -5.13 -9.10
CA ASP A 24 -5.63 -5.67 -10.41
C ASP A 24 -4.10 -5.70 -10.53
N THR A 25 -3.41 -4.68 -10.03
CA THR A 25 -1.94 -4.62 -10.02
C THR A 25 -1.35 -5.79 -9.24
N PHE A 26 -1.87 -6.08 -8.03
CA PHE A 26 -1.38 -7.19 -7.23
C PHE A 26 -1.76 -8.56 -7.81
N ASP A 27 -2.96 -8.70 -8.37
CA ASP A 27 -3.40 -9.95 -9.00
C ASP A 27 -2.55 -10.27 -10.25
N ASN A 28 -2.20 -9.25 -11.05
CA ASN A 28 -1.31 -9.40 -12.19
C ASN A 28 0.12 -9.78 -11.77
N LEU A 29 0.67 -9.11 -10.74
CA LEU A 29 1.98 -9.47 -10.19
C LEU A 29 2.01 -10.91 -9.68
N TYR A 30 0.94 -11.36 -9.00
CA TYR A 30 0.84 -12.73 -8.53
C TYR A 30 0.78 -13.75 -9.66
N ALA A 31 -0.02 -13.49 -10.70
CA ALA A 31 -0.13 -14.35 -11.87
C ALA A 31 1.20 -14.46 -12.63
N ALA A 32 1.86 -13.31 -12.90
CA ALA A 32 3.17 -13.26 -13.55
C ALA A 32 4.24 -14.00 -12.74
N SER A 33 4.23 -13.83 -11.41
CA SER A 33 5.15 -14.54 -10.51
C SER A 33 4.95 -16.06 -10.56
N LYS A 34 3.70 -16.53 -10.61
CA LYS A 34 3.41 -17.97 -10.81
C LYS A 34 3.92 -18.52 -12.13
N ASN A 35 3.96 -17.69 -13.18
CA ASN A 35 4.48 -18.05 -14.49
C ASN A 35 6.01 -18.01 -14.57
N GLY A 36 6.70 -17.63 -13.49
CA GLY A 36 8.15 -17.53 -13.45
C GLY A 36 8.71 -16.29 -14.14
N GLU A 37 7.89 -15.25 -14.33
CA GLU A 37 8.32 -13.99 -14.93
C GLU A 37 9.31 -13.25 -14.01
N VAL A 38 10.27 -12.55 -14.64
CA VAL A 38 11.25 -11.71 -13.96
C VAL A 38 10.78 -10.26 -14.01
N PHE A 39 10.56 -9.66 -12.84
CA PHE A 39 10.16 -8.26 -12.74
C PHE A 39 11.38 -7.34 -12.82
N THR A 40 11.52 -6.62 -13.92
CA THR A 40 12.65 -5.69 -14.13
C THR A 40 12.39 -4.28 -13.62
N ASP A 41 11.11 -3.89 -13.43
CA ASP A 41 10.72 -2.56 -13.00
C ASP A 41 9.63 -2.60 -11.92
N LEU A 42 9.93 -3.28 -10.81
CA LEU A 42 9.01 -3.30 -9.67
C LEU A 42 8.94 -1.93 -8.96
N MET A 43 9.99 -1.11 -9.09
CA MET A 43 10.09 0.17 -8.40
C MET A 43 9.07 1.19 -8.91
N SER A 44 8.75 1.20 -10.20
CA SER A 44 7.69 2.05 -10.73
C SER A 44 6.33 1.75 -10.07
N ILE A 45 6.03 0.47 -9.84
CA ILE A 45 4.82 0.03 -9.11
C ILE A 45 4.89 0.39 -7.63
N VAL A 46 6.03 0.15 -6.98
CA VAL A 46 6.21 0.47 -5.55
C VAL A 46 6.00 1.97 -5.29
N LEU A 47 6.45 2.83 -6.19
CA LEU A 47 6.36 4.29 -6.11
C LEU A 47 5.10 4.90 -6.73
N GLN A 48 4.14 4.06 -7.16
CA GLN A 48 2.79 4.53 -7.53
C GLN A 48 2.16 5.24 -6.34
N ARG A 49 1.48 6.35 -6.64
CA ARG A 49 0.80 7.18 -5.64
C ARG A 49 -0.16 6.33 -4.79
N GLU A 50 -0.92 5.49 -5.47
CA GLU A 50 -1.94 4.61 -4.93
C GLU A 50 -1.33 3.63 -3.91
N ASN A 51 -0.20 3.02 -4.28
CA ASN A 51 0.52 2.08 -3.42
C ASN A 51 1.14 2.76 -2.19
N ILE A 52 1.67 3.99 -2.33
CA ILE A 52 2.20 4.77 -1.22
C ILE A 52 1.08 5.13 -0.22
N LEU A 53 -0.08 5.56 -0.71
CA LEU A 53 -1.21 5.92 0.16
C LEU A 53 -1.85 4.69 0.82
N LEU A 54 -1.90 3.56 0.11
CA LEU A 54 -2.28 2.26 0.66
C LEU A 54 -1.32 1.85 1.79
N ALA A 55 -0.01 1.99 1.59
CA ALA A 55 1.00 1.71 2.60
C ALA A 55 0.81 2.60 3.85
N TYR A 56 0.63 3.91 3.67
CA TYR A 56 0.32 4.83 4.77
C TYR A 56 -0.92 4.38 5.55
N ARG A 57 -2.00 4.01 4.85
CA ARG A 57 -3.25 3.56 5.45
C ARG A 57 -3.06 2.30 6.30
N ASN A 58 -2.28 1.35 5.80
CA ASN A 58 -2.00 0.10 6.50
C ASN A 58 -1.11 0.34 7.73
N ILE A 59 -0.03 1.12 7.57
CA ILE A 59 0.87 1.47 8.68
C ILE A 59 0.12 2.21 9.79
N LYS A 60 -0.81 3.11 9.46
CA LYS A 60 -1.62 3.84 10.46
C LYS A 60 -2.44 2.94 11.38
N LYS A 61 -2.81 1.75 10.94
CA LYS A 61 -3.54 0.78 11.78
C LYS A 61 -2.61 -0.15 12.56
N ASN A 62 -1.33 -0.25 12.21
CA ASN A 62 -0.38 -1.12 12.91
C ASN A 62 -0.19 -0.67 14.36
N THR A 63 0.00 -1.65 15.26
CA THR A 63 0.21 -1.40 16.69
C THR A 63 1.40 -0.48 16.96
N GLY A 64 2.48 -0.64 16.20
CA GLY A 64 3.69 0.18 16.29
C GLY A 64 3.62 1.56 15.61
N SER A 65 2.48 1.97 15.07
CA SER A 65 2.36 3.21 14.29
C SER A 65 2.65 4.50 15.08
N LYS A 66 2.56 4.42 16.42
CA LYS A 66 2.88 5.50 17.34
C LYS A 66 4.33 5.49 17.81
N THR A 67 5.10 4.45 17.47
CA THR A 67 6.54 4.40 17.74
C THR A 67 7.23 5.38 16.80
N CYS A 68 8.12 6.22 17.34
CA CYS A 68 8.85 7.17 16.53
C CYS A 68 9.94 6.48 15.69
N GLY A 69 10.17 7.01 14.49
CA GLY A 69 11.34 6.68 13.69
C GLY A 69 12.60 7.38 14.21
N THR A 70 13.72 7.17 13.51
CA THR A 70 15.00 7.86 13.78
C THR A 70 14.89 9.38 13.62
N ASP A 71 13.98 9.84 12.78
CA ASP A 71 13.61 11.25 12.58
C ASP A 71 12.73 11.83 13.70
N LYS A 72 12.40 11.02 14.71
CA LYS A 72 11.51 11.34 15.84
C LYS A 72 10.06 11.61 15.43
N LEU A 73 9.66 11.28 14.20
CA LEU A 73 8.29 11.45 13.72
C LEU A 73 7.48 10.16 13.94
N THR A 74 6.17 10.32 14.15
CA THR A 74 5.20 9.21 14.24
C THR A 74 4.21 9.25 13.09
N ILE A 75 3.35 8.22 12.97
CA ILE A 75 2.29 8.25 11.95
C ILE A 75 1.31 9.42 12.12
N ARG A 76 1.22 9.99 13.33
CA ARG A 76 0.37 11.14 13.62
C ARG A 76 0.93 12.42 12.98
N ASP A 77 2.25 12.54 12.93
CA ASP A 77 2.92 13.68 12.33
C ASP A 77 2.82 13.62 10.81
N ILE A 78 3.04 12.43 10.24
CA ILE A 78 2.79 12.17 8.81
C ILE A 78 1.32 12.44 8.45
N GLY A 79 0.38 12.11 9.34
CA GLY A 79 -1.04 12.36 9.13
C GLY A 79 -1.46 13.84 9.13
N LYS A 80 -0.55 14.78 9.42
CA LYS A 80 -0.78 16.22 9.26
C LYS A 80 -0.45 16.69 7.83
N CYS A 81 0.32 15.92 7.07
CA CYS A 81 0.63 16.20 5.68
C CYS A 81 -0.58 15.88 4.78
N SER A 82 -0.68 16.61 3.67
CA SER A 82 -1.55 16.24 2.56
C SER A 82 -1.09 14.94 1.90
N PRO A 83 -2.00 14.22 1.21
CA PRO A 83 -1.64 13.01 0.46
C PRO A 83 -0.49 13.24 -0.54
N ASP A 84 -0.46 14.41 -1.19
CA ASP A 84 0.57 14.77 -2.17
C ASP A 84 1.94 14.94 -1.51
N GLU A 85 2.00 15.65 -0.38
CA GLU A 85 3.25 15.83 0.37
C GLU A 85 3.82 14.48 0.84
N VAL A 86 2.97 13.53 1.25
CA VAL A 86 3.42 12.19 1.64
C VAL A 86 4.04 11.46 0.45
N VAL A 87 3.37 11.50 -0.71
CA VAL A 87 3.84 10.83 -1.93
C VAL A 87 5.17 11.41 -2.41
N GLU A 88 5.27 12.73 -2.48
CA GLU A 88 6.49 13.39 -2.94
C GLU A 88 7.66 13.21 -1.96
N LYS A 89 7.41 13.25 -0.64
CA LYS A 89 8.43 12.92 0.35
C LYS A 89 8.97 11.50 0.18
N VAL A 90 8.10 10.51 -0.01
CA VAL A 90 8.52 9.11 -0.17
C VAL A 90 9.36 8.95 -1.45
N ARG A 91 8.92 9.53 -2.57
CA ARG A 91 9.68 9.50 -3.83
C ARG A 91 11.03 10.18 -3.70
N PHE A 92 11.07 11.34 -3.07
CA PHE A 92 12.32 12.08 -2.82
C PHE A 92 13.31 11.26 -1.98
N ILE A 93 12.85 10.60 -0.91
CA ILE A 93 13.72 9.78 -0.06
C ILE A 93 14.29 8.57 -0.82
N VAL A 94 13.49 7.94 -1.68
CA VAL A 94 13.91 6.74 -2.42
C VAL A 94 14.84 7.08 -3.58
N ASN A 95 14.57 8.15 -4.31
CA ASN A 95 15.37 8.55 -5.47
C ASN A 95 16.60 9.38 -5.08
N GLY A 96 16.63 9.91 -3.86
CA GLY A 96 17.67 10.84 -3.40
C GLY A 96 17.45 12.27 -3.93
N SER A 97 18.08 13.23 -3.26
CA SER A 97 18.37 14.54 -3.84
C SER A 97 19.63 14.39 -4.68
N GLU A 98 19.47 14.41 -6.01
CA GLU A 98 20.59 14.71 -6.92
C GLU A 98 21.19 16.09 -6.62
#